data_AF-A0A9Q3HVJ9-F1
#
_entry.id   AF-A0A9Q3HVJ9-F1
#
_cell.length_a   1.000
_cell.length_b   1.000
_cell.length_c   1.000
_cell.angle_alpha   90.00
_cell.angle_beta   90.00
_cell.angle_gamma   90.00
#
_symmetry.space_group_name_H-M   'P 1'
#
loop_
_entity.id
_entity.type
_entity.pdbx_description
1 polymer ?
#
loop_
_entity_poly.entity_id
_entity_poly.type
_entity_poly.pdbx_seq_one_letter_code
_entity_poly.pdbx_strand_id
1 'polypeptide(L)'
;MANLQEASSSESSRPPTFKTPSMKAPEHSDGTQPFKARSFIQSCQFIFHNDPENISQDRKKVLYATTFLICRAVKWIDPYHSNLSKQDSNYLLISWNLFESQLFNLFGDPNEVRKAEAELDPPRMKEGGHVSLYIAYLRGLVSRIGD
;
A
#
# COMPACT_ATOMS: atom_id res chain seq x y z
N MET A 1 11.58 -60.22 19.33
CA MET A 1 10.25 -59.64 19.06
C MET A 1 10.39 -58.13 19.16
N ALA A 2 10.22 -57.43 18.04
CA ALA A 2 10.19 -55.97 17.96
C ALA A 2 8.74 -55.50 18.11
N ASN A 3 8.53 -54.36 18.78
CA ASN A 3 7.43 -53.40 18.54
C ASN A 3 7.80 -52.11 19.30
N LEU A 4 8.19 -51.01 18.63
CA LEU A 4 7.36 -49.99 17.97
C LEU A 4 6.31 -49.36 18.91
N GLN A 5 6.61 -48.14 19.35
CA GLN A 5 5.59 -47.10 19.44
C GLN A 5 6.18 -45.77 18.96
N GLU A 6 5.60 -45.29 17.86
CA GLU A 6 5.94 -44.07 17.15
C GLU A 6 5.54 -42.78 17.88
N ALA A 7 6.33 -41.76 17.54
CA ALA A 7 6.09 -40.33 17.48
C ALA A 7 4.65 -39.79 17.63
N SER A 8 4.55 -38.67 18.35
CA SER A 8 3.74 -37.53 17.91
C SER A 8 4.17 -36.25 18.63
N SER A 9 4.98 -35.44 17.95
CA SER A 9 4.97 -33.98 18.08
C SER A 9 5.58 -33.43 16.80
N SER A 10 4.75 -33.38 15.75
CA SER A 10 5.06 -32.64 14.53
C SER A 10 4.95 -31.15 14.85
N GLU A 11 6.04 -30.57 15.32
CA GLU A 11 6.21 -29.13 15.33
C GLU A 11 6.37 -28.71 13.87
N SER A 12 5.25 -28.29 13.25
CA SER A 12 5.23 -27.72 11.91
C SER A 12 5.96 -26.38 11.95
N SER A 13 7.29 -26.42 11.84
CA SER A 13 8.09 -25.22 11.68
C SER A 13 7.85 -24.68 10.28
N ARG A 14 7.00 -23.66 10.17
CA ARG A 14 6.92 -22.85 8.95
C ARG A 14 8.35 -22.38 8.64
N PRO A 15 8.80 -22.48 7.38
CA PRO A 15 10.09 -21.92 7.00
C PRO A 15 10.09 -20.43 7.37
N PRO A 16 11.20 -19.92 7.92
CA PRO A 16 11.29 -18.51 8.29
C PRO A 16 10.98 -17.66 7.05
N THR A 17 9.98 -16.80 7.16
CA THR A 17 9.63 -15.83 6.12
C THR A 17 10.86 -14.96 5.85
N PHE A 18 11.33 -14.97 4.60
CA PHE A 18 12.45 -14.13 4.18
C PHE A 18 12.09 -12.66 4.42
N LYS A 19 12.89 -11.97 5.23
CA LYS A 19 12.79 -10.52 5.45
C LYS A 19 14.02 -9.85 4.85
N THR A 20 13.80 -8.84 4.02
CA THR A 20 14.87 -7.98 3.51
C THR A 20 15.41 -7.14 4.68
N PRO A 21 16.70 -7.24 5.06
CA PRO A 21 17.22 -6.63 6.30
C PRO A 21 17.24 -5.09 6.36
N SER A 22 16.85 -4.37 5.31
CA SER A 22 16.78 -2.92 5.30
C SER A 22 15.95 -2.44 4.12
N MET A 23 14.61 -2.50 4.27
CA MET A 23 13.73 -1.93 3.27
C MET A 23 13.83 -0.40 3.26
N LYS A 24 13.90 0.19 2.06
CA LYS A 24 13.82 1.65 1.90
C LYS A 24 12.51 2.13 2.51
N ALA A 25 12.59 3.11 3.41
CA ALA A 25 11.41 3.73 3.99
C ALA A 25 10.58 4.46 2.91
N PRO A 26 9.26 4.62 3.11
CA PRO A 26 8.42 5.40 2.21
C PRO A 26 8.91 6.85 2.13
N GLU A 27 8.77 7.45 0.96
CA GLU A 27 9.00 8.89 0.82
C GLU A 27 7.88 9.68 1.51
N HIS A 28 8.22 10.86 2.02
CA HIS A 28 7.23 11.70 2.68
C HIS A 28 6.15 12.17 1.70
N SER A 29 4.89 12.15 2.17
CA SER A 29 3.74 12.62 1.40
C SER A 29 3.16 13.89 2.01
N ASP A 30 3.18 14.97 1.24
CA ASP A 30 2.60 16.28 1.60
C ASP A 30 1.15 16.44 1.12
N GLY A 31 0.68 15.52 0.27
CA GLY A 31 -0.63 15.54 -0.37
C GLY A 31 -0.75 16.50 -1.57
N THR A 32 0.35 17.05 -2.10
CA THR A 32 0.29 18.02 -3.22
C THR A 32 0.38 17.38 -4.60
N GLN A 33 0.96 16.18 -4.68
CA GLN A 33 1.23 15.47 -5.93
C GLN A 33 0.47 14.15 -5.97
N PRO A 34 -0.63 14.06 -6.73
CA PRO A 34 -1.47 12.86 -6.76
C PRO A 34 -0.75 11.56 -7.07
N PHE A 35 0.20 11.58 -8.00
CA PHE A 35 0.98 10.40 -8.35
C PHE A 35 1.87 9.89 -7.22
N LYS A 36 2.31 10.79 -6.32
CA LYS A 36 3.12 10.41 -5.15
C LYS A 36 2.30 9.68 -4.09
N ALA A 37 0.99 9.93 -4.00
CA ALA A 37 0.12 9.21 -3.08
C ALA A 37 0.11 7.70 -3.37
N ARG A 38 0.07 7.30 -4.65
CA ARG A 38 0.15 5.89 -5.03
C ARG A 38 1.51 5.27 -4.74
N SER A 39 2.61 5.94 -5.12
CA SER A 39 3.96 5.44 -4.83
C SER A 39 4.22 5.31 -3.32
N PHE A 40 3.67 6.23 -2.53
CA PHE A 40 3.70 6.18 -1.07
C PHE A 40 2.98 4.93 -0.52
N ILE A 41 1.72 4.72 -0.92
CA ILE A 41 0.92 3.56 -0.51
C ILE A 41 1.60 2.24 -0.90
N GLN A 42 2.11 2.13 -2.12
CA GLN A 42 2.84 0.95 -2.60
C GLN A 42 4.10 0.67 -1.75
N SER A 43 4.85 1.72 -1.39
CA SER A 43 6.03 1.60 -0.53
C SER A 43 5.65 1.09 0.87
N CYS A 44 4.57 1.61 1.45
CA CYS A 44 4.03 1.09 2.72
C CYS A 44 3.64 -0.39 2.60
N GLN A 45 2.92 -0.77 1.56
CA GLN A 45 2.49 -2.14 1.34
C GLN A 45 3.68 -3.10 1.24
N PHE A 46 4.75 -2.76 0.51
CA PHE A 46 5.93 -3.62 0.46
C PHE A 46 6.54 -3.85 1.84
N ILE A 47 6.58 -2.83 2.70
CA ILE A 47 7.10 -2.94 4.07
C ILE A 47 6.21 -3.85 4.92
N PHE A 48 4.89 -3.73 4.79
CA PHE A 48 3.95 -4.57 5.54
C PHE A 48 4.06 -6.04 5.13
N HIS A 49 4.27 -6.31 3.84
CA HIS A 49 4.47 -7.68 3.33
C HIS A 49 5.83 -8.26 3.71
N ASN A 50 6.86 -7.43 3.86
CA ASN A 50 8.20 -7.86 4.28
C ASN A 50 8.26 -8.18 5.78
N ASP A 51 7.43 -7.56 6.61
CA ASP A 51 7.41 -7.81 8.05
C ASP A 51 5.98 -8.00 8.61
N PRO A 52 5.29 -9.09 8.21
CA PRO A 52 3.91 -9.33 8.62
C PRO A 52 3.77 -9.62 10.12
N GLU A 53 4.84 -10.10 10.77
CA GLU A 53 4.81 -10.40 12.21
C GLU A 53 4.68 -9.12 13.05
N ASN A 54 5.42 -8.07 12.70
CA ASN A 54 5.38 -6.80 13.43
C ASN A 54 4.24 -5.89 12.97
N ILE A 55 3.90 -5.92 11.66
CA ILE A 55 2.94 -4.98 11.03
C ILE A 55 1.74 -5.72 10.38
N SER A 56 1.17 -6.68 11.09
CA SER A 56 -0.05 -7.40 10.64
C SER A 56 -1.33 -6.60 10.82
N GLN A 57 -1.45 -5.88 11.94
CA GLN A 57 -2.68 -5.18 12.31
C GLN A 57 -2.85 -3.88 11.53
N ASP A 58 -4.05 -3.65 11.00
CA ASP A 58 -4.38 -2.44 10.24
C ASP A 58 -4.08 -1.15 11.01
N ARG A 59 -4.37 -1.12 12.31
CA ARG A 59 -3.99 0.02 13.15
C ARG A 59 -2.50 0.32 13.12
N LYS A 60 -1.65 -0.71 13.16
CA LYS A 60 -0.19 -0.53 13.08
C LYS A 60 0.23 -0.04 11.69
N LYS A 61 -0.40 -0.55 10.62
CA LYS A 61 -0.16 -0.10 9.25
C LYS A 61 -0.48 1.39 9.08
N VAL A 62 -1.66 1.81 9.55
CA VAL A 62 -2.07 3.22 9.47
C VAL A 62 -1.14 4.09 10.31
N LEU A 63 -0.87 3.72 11.56
CA LEU A 63 0.07 4.47 12.41
C LEU A 63 1.44 4.61 11.74
N TYR A 64 1.98 3.52 11.19
CA TYR A 64 3.23 3.54 10.44
C TYR A 64 3.17 4.53 9.27
N ALA A 65 2.15 4.45 8.41
CA ALA A 65 2.02 5.36 7.27
C ALA A 65 1.94 6.84 7.72
N THR A 66 1.25 7.11 8.83
CA THR A 66 1.06 8.49 9.31
C THR A 66 2.35 9.18 9.76
N THR A 67 3.41 8.43 10.12
CA THR A 67 4.71 9.03 10.47
C THR A 67 5.44 9.64 9.27
N PHE A 68 5.02 9.29 8.05
CA PHE A 68 5.59 9.80 6.80
C PHE A 68 4.75 10.91 6.17
N LEU A 69 3.58 11.23 6.74
CA LEU A 69 2.77 12.35 6.27
C LEU A 69 3.36 13.67 6.75
N ILE A 70 3.37 14.68 5.88
CA ILE A 70 3.88 16.02 6.17
C ILE A 70 2.89 17.09 5.70
N CYS A 71 3.14 18.35 6.09
CA CYS A 71 2.43 19.53 5.61
C CYS A 71 0.89 19.43 5.67
N ARG A 72 0.20 19.34 4.52
CA ARG A 72 -1.27 19.30 4.47
C ARG A 72 -1.81 17.93 4.88
N ALA A 73 -1.10 16.85 4.52
CA ALA A 73 -1.49 15.49 4.87
C ALA A 73 -1.45 15.24 6.39
N VAL A 74 -0.43 15.77 7.09
CA VAL A 74 -0.38 15.65 8.56
C VAL A 74 -1.49 16.46 9.25
N LYS A 75 -1.83 17.64 8.74
CA LYS A 75 -2.97 18.43 9.27
C LYS A 75 -4.31 17.71 9.14
N TRP A 76 -4.47 16.90 8.09
CA TRP A 76 -5.67 16.09 7.89
C TRP A 76 -5.77 14.94 8.92
N ILE A 77 -4.65 14.30 9.28
CA ILE A 77 -4.67 13.18 10.23
C ILE A 77 -4.69 13.61 11.70
N ASP A 78 -4.28 14.84 12.00
CA ASP A 78 -4.12 15.38 13.35
C ASP A 78 -5.36 15.20 14.28
N PRO A 79 -6.62 15.39 13.82
CA PRO A 79 -7.79 15.16 14.66
C PRO A 79 -7.94 13.70 15.14
N TYR A 80 -7.44 12.75 14.35
CA TYR A 80 -7.47 11.33 14.68
C TYR A 80 -6.32 10.94 15.62
N HIS A 81 -5.16 11.59 15.49
CA HIS A 81 -4.04 11.43 16.43
C HIS A 81 -4.39 11.96 17.83
N SER A 82 -5.06 13.10 17.89
CA SER A 82 -5.50 13.71 19.16
C SER A 82 -6.45 12.82 19.97
N ASN A 83 -7.11 11.86 19.32
CA ASN A 83 -8.08 10.97 19.96
C ASN A 83 -7.57 9.52 20.10
N LEU A 84 -6.27 9.24 19.96
CA LEU A 84 -5.68 7.89 19.99
C LEU A 84 -6.10 6.98 21.18
N SER A 85 -6.45 7.58 22.32
CA SER A 85 -6.91 6.89 23.53
C SER A 85 -8.41 6.56 23.56
N LYS A 86 -9.22 7.22 22.72
CA LYS A 86 -10.67 7.00 22.63
C LYS A 86 -10.94 5.93 21.59
N GLN A 87 -11.21 4.72 22.06
CA GLN A 87 -11.37 3.52 21.25
C GLN A 87 -12.47 3.63 20.18
N ASP A 88 -13.50 4.45 20.41
CA ASP A 88 -14.69 4.52 19.54
C ASP A 88 -14.67 5.57 18.43
N SER A 89 -13.75 6.54 18.44
CA SER A 89 -13.81 7.69 17.51
C SER A 89 -12.79 7.64 16.35
N ASN A 90 -11.89 6.66 16.33
CA ASN A 90 -10.76 6.62 15.40
C ASN A 90 -10.99 5.66 14.23
N TYR A 91 -12.17 5.71 13.62
CA TYR A 91 -12.58 4.80 12.54
C TYR A 91 -11.58 4.79 11.36
N LEU A 92 -10.89 5.90 11.08
CA LEU A 92 -9.84 5.99 10.08
C LEU A 92 -8.55 5.22 10.44
N LEU A 93 -8.21 5.16 11.74
CA LEU A 93 -6.97 4.53 12.20
C LEU A 93 -7.09 3.01 12.38
N ILE A 94 -8.31 2.45 12.35
CA ILE A 94 -8.52 1.01 12.60
C ILE A 94 -8.54 0.16 11.32
N SER A 95 -8.66 0.79 10.15
CA SER A 95 -8.74 0.10 8.86
C SER A 95 -7.76 0.70 7.86
N TRP A 96 -6.89 -0.15 7.31
CA TRP A 96 -5.95 0.26 6.26
C TRP A 96 -6.70 0.69 4.99
N ASN A 97 -7.69 -0.09 4.56
CA ASN A 97 -8.46 0.19 3.36
C ASN A 97 -9.19 1.54 3.44
N LEU A 98 -9.72 1.88 4.62
CA LEU A 98 -10.38 3.17 4.80
C LEU A 98 -9.40 4.33 4.78
N PHE A 99 -8.24 4.17 5.42
CA PHE A 99 -7.15 5.15 5.35
C PHE A 99 -6.72 5.39 3.89
N GLU A 100 -6.47 4.32 3.14
CA GLU A 100 -6.07 4.37 1.74
C GLU A 100 -7.12 5.07 0.87
N SER A 101 -8.40 4.67 0.99
CA SER A 101 -9.51 5.29 0.27
C SER A 101 -9.63 6.79 0.56
N GLN A 102 -9.57 7.19 1.83
CA GLN A 102 -9.66 8.61 2.19
C GLN A 102 -8.43 9.40 1.74
N LEU A 103 -7.23 8.80 1.79
CA LEU A 103 -6.01 9.42 1.28
C LEU A 103 -6.15 9.71 -0.22
N PHE A 104 -6.63 8.76 -1.02
CA PHE A 104 -6.84 8.98 -2.45
C PHE A 104 -7.99 9.94 -2.75
N ASN A 105 -9.07 9.91 -1.98
CA ASN A 105 -10.17 10.85 -2.15
C ASN A 105 -9.73 12.31 -1.90
N LEU A 106 -8.80 12.53 -0.98
CA LEU A 106 -8.34 13.89 -0.61
C LEU A 106 -7.11 14.36 -1.39
N PHE A 107 -6.18 13.47 -1.69
CA PHE A 107 -4.88 13.81 -2.27
C PHE A 107 -4.58 13.10 -3.59
N GLY A 108 -5.46 12.20 -4.05
CA GLY A 108 -5.37 11.58 -5.37
C GLY A 108 -5.85 12.50 -6.49
N ASP A 109 -5.80 12.01 -7.73
CA ASP A 109 -6.26 12.77 -8.89
C ASP A 109 -7.74 12.38 -9.12
N PRO A 110 -8.70 13.31 -8.92
CA PRO A 110 -10.11 13.02 -9.12
C PRO A 110 -10.45 12.67 -10.57
N ASN A 111 -9.53 12.93 -11.50
CA ASN A 111 -9.67 12.65 -12.92
C ASN A 111 -8.82 11.46 -13.37
N GLU A 112 -8.22 10.69 -12.44
CA GLU A 112 -7.25 9.64 -12.80
C GLU A 112 -7.83 8.62 -13.78
N VAL A 113 -9.03 8.11 -13.49
CA VAL A 113 -9.73 7.13 -14.33
C VAL A 113 -9.99 7.72 -15.72
N ARG A 114 -10.59 8.91 -15.80
CA ARG A 114 -10.92 9.56 -17.07
C ARG A 114 -9.67 9.88 -17.90
N LYS A 115 -8.58 10.28 -17.25
CA LYS A 115 -7.29 10.51 -17.94
C LYS A 115 -6.74 9.20 -18.48
N ALA A 116 -6.82 8.12 -17.70
CA ALA A 116 -6.40 6.80 -18.15
C ALA A 116 -7.23 6.31 -19.34
N GLU A 117 -8.55 6.48 -19.30
CA GLU A 117 -9.46 6.16 -20.42
C GLU A 117 -9.15 7.00 -21.66
N ALA A 118 -8.94 8.31 -21.50
CA ALA A 118 -8.58 9.20 -22.62
C ALA A 118 -7.21 8.86 -23.22
N GLU A 119 -6.25 8.43 -22.40
CA GLU A 119 -4.94 7.96 -22.88
C GLU A 119 -5.02 6.59 -23.58
N LEU A 120 -6.08 5.81 -23.32
CA LEU A 120 -6.34 4.55 -24.00
C LEU A 120 -7.04 4.72 -25.36
N ASP A 121 -7.66 5.85 -25.67
CA ASP A 121 -8.45 6.04 -26.90
C ASP A 121 -7.95 7.19 -27.81
N PRO A 122 -7.31 6.92 -28.98
CA PRO A 122 -6.72 5.68 -29.45
C PRO A 122 -5.22 5.59 -29.08
N PRO A 123 -4.70 4.43 -28.66
CA PRO A 123 -3.34 4.30 -28.18
C PRO A 123 -2.44 4.01 -29.38
N ARG A 124 -1.71 5.03 -29.85
CA ARG A 124 -0.71 4.83 -30.89
C ARG A 124 0.65 4.69 -30.24
N MET A 125 1.19 3.48 -30.27
CA MET A 125 2.65 3.32 -30.17
C MET A 125 3.26 4.20 -31.26
N LYS A 126 4.09 5.18 -30.86
CA LYS A 126 4.75 6.06 -31.83
C LYS A 126 5.59 5.22 -32.79
N GLU A 127 5.74 5.70 -34.02
CA GLU A 127 6.63 5.08 -34.99
C GLU A 127 8.06 5.03 -34.42
N GLY A 128 8.68 3.84 -34.42
CA GLY A 128 9.95 3.58 -33.73
C GLY A 128 9.86 3.26 -32.23
N GLY A 129 8.65 3.16 -31.66
CA GLY A 129 8.45 2.76 -30.27
C GLY A 129 8.76 1.28 -30.01
N HIS A 130 9.26 0.98 -28.81
CA HIS A 130 9.48 -0.40 -28.37
C HIS A 130 8.20 -1.01 -27.80
N VAL A 131 7.83 -2.19 -28.31
CA VAL A 131 6.63 -2.94 -27.88
C VAL A 131 6.64 -3.21 -26.37
N SER A 132 7.79 -3.50 -25.77
CA SER A 132 7.92 -3.74 -24.33
C SER A 132 7.51 -2.51 -23.49
N LEU A 133 7.93 -1.31 -23.90
CA LEU A 133 7.56 -0.05 -23.24
C LEU A 133 6.06 0.23 -23.39
N TYR A 134 5.52 -0.03 -24.58
CA TYR A 134 4.10 0.14 -24.85
C TYR A 134 3.24 -0.81 -24.01
N ILE A 135 3.61 -2.09 -23.90
CA ILE A 135 2.91 -3.07 -23.05
C ILE A 135 2.97 -2.66 -21.57
N ALA A 136 4.13 -2.21 -21.08
CA ALA A 136 4.26 -1.76 -19.70
C ALA A 136 3.38 -0.53 -19.42
N TYR A 137 3.34 0.42 -20.35
CA TYR A 137 2.49 1.60 -20.27
C TYR A 137 1.01 1.24 -20.26
N LEU A 138 0.54 0.39 -21.19
CA LEU A 138 -0.85 -0.08 -21.25
C LEU A 138 -1.26 -0.78 -19.95
N ARG A 139 -0.41 -1.66 -19.40
CA ARG A 139 -0.71 -2.34 -18.12
C ARG A 139 -0.89 -1.34 -16.98
N GLY A 140 -0.08 -0.28 -16.94
CA GLY A 140 -0.23 0.78 -15.94
C GLY A 140 -1.47 1.65 -16.12
N LEU A 141 -1.98 1.80 -17.34
CA LEU A 141 -3.26 2.48 -17.61
C LEU A 141 -4.45 1.60 -17.22
N VAL A 142 -4.44 0.33 -17.61
CA VAL A 142 -5.53 -0.62 -17.28
C VAL A 142 -5.67 -0.77 -15.76
N SER A 143 -4.56 -0.81 -15.01
CA SER A 143 -4.63 -0.89 -13.55
C SER A 143 -5.23 0.35 -12.88
N ARG A 144 -5.42 1.46 -13.58
CA ARG A 144 -6.08 2.67 -13.06
C ARG A 144 -7.59 2.67 -13.26
N ILE A 145 -8.09 1.80 -14.14
CA ILE A 145 -9.50 1.73 -14.54
C ILE A 145 -10.20 0.57 -13.82
N GLY A 146 -9.43 -0.46 -13.41
CA GLY A 146 -9.93 -1.71 -12.86
C GLY A 146 -10.09 -1.80 -11.33
N ASP A 147 -10.10 -0.68 -10.60
CA ASP A 147 -10.41 -0.64 -9.16
C ASP A 147 -11.80 -0.02 -8.90
#